data_AF-A0A9E5U7A7-F1
#
_entry.id   AF-A0A9E5U7A7-F1
#
_cell.length_a   1.000
_cell.length_b   1.000
_cell.length_c   1.000
_cell.angle_alpha   90.00
_cell.angle_beta   90.00
_cell.angle_gamma   90.00
#
_symmetry.space_group_name_H-M   'P 1'
#
loop_
_entity.id
_entity.type
_entity.pdbx_description
1 polymer ?
#
loop_
_entity_poly.entity_id
_entity_poly.type
_entity_poly.pdbx_seq_one_letter_code
_entity_poly.pdbx_strand_id
1 'polypeptide(L)' 'AKRLSADVLNINASTSSTTKGESLLDTLRTLEAMHCDMFVVRHSQSGAAHFIARHAAPHISVINGGDGRHAHPTQA' A
#
# COMPACT_ATOMS: atom_id res chain seq x y z
N ALA A 1 1.12 9.00 -11.20
CA ALA A 1 1.28 7.68 -11.84
C ALA A 1 0.92 7.71 -13.34
N LYS A 2 -0.35 7.75 -13.78
CA LYS A 2 -0.71 7.72 -15.22
C LYS A 2 -0.06 8.80 -16.10
N ARG A 3 0.14 10.01 -15.58
CA ARG A 3 0.83 11.11 -16.29
C ARG A 3 2.34 10.88 -16.48
N LEU A 4 2.91 9.92 -15.74
CA LEU A 4 4.31 9.50 -15.82
C LEU A 4 4.44 8.14 -16.54
N SER A 5 3.38 7.70 -17.23
CA SER A 5 3.31 6.38 -17.90
C SER A 5 3.55 5.18 -16.97
N ALA A 6 3.28 5.32 -15.67
CA ALA A 6 3.37 4.22 -14.72
C ALA A 6 2.10 3.36 -14.80
N ASP A 7 2.28 2.04 -14.79
CA ASP A 7 1.19 1.07 -14.62
C ASP A 7 0.63 1.16 -13.21
N VAL A 8 -0.69 1.30 -13.11
CA VAL A 8 -1.38 1.49 -11.82
C VAL A 8 -2.28 0.29 -11.57
N LEU A 9 -1.89 -0.51 -10.58
CA LEU A 9 -2.75 -1.55 -10.01
C LEU A 9 -3.49 -0.96 -8.81
N ASN A 10 -4.81 -0.78 -8.95
CA ASN A 10 -5.64 -0.30 -7.86
C ASN A 10 -6.23 -1.49 -7.10
N ILE A 11 -5.80 -1.70 -5.86
CA ILE A 11 -6.31 -2.77 -5.00
C ILE A 11 -7.15 -2.16 -3.90
N ASN A 12 -8.42 -2.49 -3.89
CA ASN A 12 -9.32 -2.08 -2.82
C ASN A 12 -9.44 -3.22 -1.80
N ALA A 13 -8.81 -3.04 -0.63
CA ALA A 13 -8.81 -3.99 0.48
C ALA A 13 -10.23 -4.35 0.98
N SER A 14 -11.25 -3.52 0.76
CA SER A 14 -12.62 -3.89 1.12
C SER A 14 -13.24 -4.94 0.18
N THR A 15 -12.68 -5.10 -1.02
CA THR A 15 -13.17 -6.03 -2.06
C THR A 15 -12.13 -7.10 -2.44
N SER A 16 -10.85 -6.87 -2.19
CA SER A 16 -9.77 -7.84 -2.43
C SER A 16 -9.45 -8.56 -1.15
N SER A 17 -9.45 -9.90 -1.17
CA SER A 17 -8.79 -10.90 -0.30
C SER A 17 -8.58 -10.72 1.21
N THR A 18 -8.58 -9.52 1.79
CA THR A 18 -8.59 -9.28 3.24
C THR A 18 -9.82 -9.90 3.93
N THR A 19 -10.87 -10.22 3.18
CA THR A 19 -12.03 -10.99 3.66
C THR A 19 -11.77 -12.50 3.74
N LYS A 20 -10.73 -13.03 3.10
CA LYS A 20 -10.42 -14.47 3.04
C LYS A 20 -9.33 -14.94 4.02
N GLY A 21 -8.81 -14.06 4.87
CA GLY A 21 -7.73 -14.44 5.79
C GLY A 21 -6.36 -14.58 5.11
N GLU A 22 -6.21 -14.11 3.86
CA GLU A 22 -4.89 -13.80 3.31
C GLU A 22 -4.34 -12.58 4.07
N SER A 23 -3.15 -12.73 4.63
CA SER A 23 -2.51 -11.68 5.40
C SER A 23 -2.21 -10.48 4.49
N LEU A 24 -2.20 -9.26 5.06
CA LEU A 24 -1.66 -8.08 4.38
C LEU A 24 -0.25 -8.36 3.83
N LEU A 25 0.50 -9.23 4.50
CA LEU A 25 1.81 -9.71 4.08
C LEU A 25 1.75 -10.56 2.79
N ASP A 26 0.76 -11.43 2.64
CA ASP A 26 0.61 -12.29 1.45
C ASP A 26 0.22 -11.45 0.23
N THR A 27 -0.64 -10.45 0.45
CA THR A 27 -0.97 -9.45 -0.57
C THR A 27 0.28 -8.68 -0.99
N LEU A 28 1.11 -8.27 -0.02
CA LEU A 28 2.38 -7.60 -0.30
C LEU A 28 3.32 -8.49 -1.13
N ARG A 29 3.50 -9.76 -0.75
CA ARG A 29 4.35 -10.72 -1.49
C ARG A 29 3.85 -10.97 -2.90
N THR A 30 2.54 -11.06 -3.09
CA THR A 30 1.93 -11.20 -4.42
C THR A 30 2.24 -9.98 -5.29
N LEU A 31 2.11 -8.78 -4.73
CA LEU A 31 2.42 -7.54 -5.42
C LEU A 31 3.92 -7.37 -5.72
N GLU A 32 4.79 -7.80 -4.82
CA GLU A 32 6.24 -7.82 -5.05
C GLU A 32 6.61 -8.75 -6.22
N ALA A 33 5.96 -9.91 -6.33
CA ALA A 33 6.15 -10.84 -7.44
C ALA A 33 5.71 -10.27 -8.80
N MET A 34 4.89 -9.21 -8.80
CA MET A 34 4.52 -8.46 -10.00
C MET A 34 5.54 -7.38 -10.40
N HIS A 35 6.71 -7.33 -9.75
CA HIS A 35 7.77 -6.35 -10.00
C HIS A 35 7.32 -4.89 -9.84
N CYS A 36 6.56 -4.60 -8.78
CA CYS A 36 6.17 -3.23 -8.45
C CYS A 36 7.34 -2.44 -7.87
N ASP A 37 7.65 -1.25 -8.42
CA ASP A 37 8.70 -0.36 -7.90
C ASP A 37 8.23 0.49 -6.71
N MET A 38 6.92 0.64 -6.53
CA MET A 38 6.36 1.52 -5.50
C MET A 38 4.94 1.13 -5.09
N PHE A 39 4.65 1.27 -3.78
CA PHE A 39 3.31 1.18 -3.22
C PHE A 39 2.79 2.55 -2.79
N VAL A 40 1.56 2.86 -3.17
CA VAL A 40 0.79 3.97 -2.58
C VAL A 40 -0.28 3.37 -1.69
N VAL A 41 -0.14 3.55 -0.38
CA VAL A 41 -0.98 2.88 0.63
C VAL A 41 -1.99 3.86 1.17
N ARG A 42 -3.28 3.54 1.05
CA ARG A 42 -4.37 4.22 1.76
C ARG A 42 -5.18 3.20 2.54
N HIS A 43 -5.20 3.32 3.86
CA HIS A 43 -5.82 2.32 4.73
C HIS A 43 -6.49 2.97 5.96
N SER A 44 -7.54 2.38 6.52
CA SER A 44 -8.21 2.95 7.71
C SER A 44 -7.45 2.72 9.01
N GLN A 45 -6.58 1.71 9.04
CA GLN A 45 -5.73 1.40 10.18
C GLN A 45 -4.46 2.26 10.17
N SER A 46 -4.23 2.99 11.28
CA SER A 46 -2.99 3.77 11.46
C SER A 46 -1.76 2.85 11.47
N GLY A 47 -0.68 3.26 10.83
CA GLY A 47 0.56 2.51 10.74
C GLY A 47 0.61 1.46 9.63
N ALA A 48 -0.44 1.32 8.80
CA ALA A 48 -0.46 0.34 7.71
C ALA A 48 0.64 0.60 6.68
N ALA A 49 0.85 1.87 6.29
CA ALA A 49 1.92 2.22 5.36
C ALA A 49 3.30 1.91 5.94
N HIS A 50 3.50 2.18 7.24
CA HIS A 50 4.75 1.88 7.92
C HIS A 50 4.97 0.36 8.09
N PHE A 51 3.92 -0.40 8.37
CA PHE A 51 3.98 -1.86 8.40
C PHE A 51 4.42 -2.42 7.05
N ILE A 52 3.84 -1.94 5.95
CA ILE A 52 4.22 -2.34 4.59
C ILE A 52 5.68 -1.96 4.31
N ALA A 53 6.10 -0.73 4.64
CA ALA A 53 7.47 -0.28 4.45
C ALA A 53 8.52 -1.14 5.17
N ARG A 54 8.17 -1.74 6.32
CA ARG A 54 9.09 -2.65 7.05
C ARG A 54 9.23 -4.03 6.41
N HIS A 55 8.26 -4.46 5.60
CA HIS A 55 8.24 -5.79 4.99
C HIS A 55 8.49 -5.79 3.49
N ALA A 56 8.34 -4.63 2.84
CA ALA A 56 8.62 -4.44 1.43
C ALA A 56 10.12 -4.61 1.15
N ALA A 57 10.44 -5.13 -0.04
CA ALA A 57 11.81 -5.25 -0.49
C ALA A 57 12.52 -3.88 -0.52
N PRO A 58 13.85 -3.81 -0.28
CA PRO A 58 14.57 -2.54 -0.11
C PRO A 58 14.50 -1.58 -1.31
N HIS A 59 14.23 -2.10 -2.51
CA HIS A 59 14.13 -1.30 -3.74
C HIS A 59 12.73 -0.70 -3.94
N ILE A 60 11.74 -1.10 -3.14
CA ILE A 60 10.35 -0.69 -3.30
C ILE A 60 10.07 0.52 -2.42
N SER A 61 9.64 1.61 -3.03
CA SER A 61 9.25 2.81 -2.31
C SER A 61 7.84 2.70 -1.76
N VAL A 62 7.59 3.15 -0.53
CA VAL A 62 6.24 3.15 0.07
C VAL A 62 5.79 4.57 0.38
N ILE A 63 4.72 5.00 -0.28
CA ILE A 63 4.10 6.31 -0.08
C ILE A 63 2.84 6.13 0.76
N ASN A 64 2.77 6.83 1.88
CA ASN A 64 1.56 6.92 2.69
C ASN A 64 0.59 7.92 2.06
N GLY A 65 -0.50 7.42 1.46
CA GLY A 65 -1.61 8.20 0.91
C GLY A 65 -2.76 8.44 1.90
N GLY A 66 -2.58 8.07 3.16
CA GLY A 66 -3.51 8.24 4.27
C GLY A 66 -3.74 6.94 5.03
N ASP A 67 -3.26 6.86 6.28
CA ASP A 67 -3.46 5.73 7.17
C ASP A 67 -4.14 6.12 8.50
N GLY A 68 -5.44 5.82 8.61
CA GLY A 68 -6.23 6.09 9.82
C GLY A 68 -6.19 7.55 10.31
N ARG A 69 -6.02 7.75 11.62
CA ARG A 69 -5.96 9.08 12.29
C ARG A 69 -4.56 9.72 12.26
N HIS A 70 -3.55 9.06 11.67
CA HIS A 70 -2.15 9.47 11.78
C HIS A 70 -1.64 10.42 10.69
N ALA A 71 -2.46 10.77 9.68
CA ALA A 71 -2.06 11.75 8.69
C ALA A 71 -3.25 12.57 8.17
N HIS A 72 -3.62 13.60 8.92
CA HIS A 72 -4.07 14.86 8.34
C HIS A 72 -3.26 16.04 8.93
N PRO A 73 -2.00 16.29 8.47
CA PRO A 73 -1.26 17.50 8.80
C PRO A 73 -1.35 18.58 7.70
N THR A 74 -2.10 18.38 6.61
CA THR A 74 -2.19 19.36 5.50
C THR A 74 -3.53 20.10 5.46
N GLN A 75 -4.26 20.18 6.58
CA GLN A 75 -5.41 21.08 6.76
C GLN A 75 -5.26 21.92 8.04
N ALA A 76 -4.21 22.75 8.09
CA ALA A 76 -4.15 23.93 8.95
C ALA A 76 -3.95 25.16 8.07
#